data_AF-A0A521KH31-F1
#
_entry.id   AF-A0A521KH31-F1
#
_cell.length_a   1.000
_cell.length_b   1.000
_cell.length_c   1.000
_cell.angle_alpha   90.00
_cell.angle_beta   90.00
_cell.angle_gamma   90.00
#
_symmetry.space_group_name_H-M   'P 1'
#
loop_
_entity.id
_entity.type
_entity.pdbx_description
1 polymer ?
#
loop_
_entity_poly.entity_id
_entity_poly.type
_entity_poly.pdbx_seq_one_letter_code
_entity_poly.pdbx_strand_id
1 'polypeptide(L)'
;MPLGNQMLALCLTLAFVQAPEVVAPASRPSTAIAELDATAPTVALIEALARASGVPTPEQSLRHERALGLLRDRILRGEPLTNDQWLHVLERTGSLRHRAKWPATTPFSIRLGEPYWIDPEAEIRLLPKQPSWNSAHSSVPQSCLGSSEWLYTKPLGEIALGAQSVAYRVYVVIPPNERAHEVPAVEPRVLGGGTLGEFDVHFDVEGVCDVDEVVPPVASPEIATALREALVVFADVSTVPARVDVMLDLGRTQRAGLHGIGSSFETRIVDNGKVRDTWRKYTMLDGTSRQNVGLLEDGRPVVPLIDTLVPTAVWTSADARKGWSLELRGTSKDVLSLWTAERRWSGELVLTLDELHQLAQREAAK
;
A
#
# COMPACT_ATOMS: atom_id res chain seq x y z
N MET A 1 -20.49 24.52 -31.37
CA MET A 1 -20.60 25.23 -30.08
C MET A 1 -22.06 25.59 -29.86
N PRO A 2 -22.62 25.55 -28.64
CA PRO A 2 -22.05 25.14 -27.34
C PRO A 2 -22.44 23.69 -26.99
N LEU A 3 -21.64 22.84 -26.33
CA LEU A 3 -21.09 22.84 -24.97
C LEU A 3 -22.17 22.94 -23.87
N GLY A 4 -22.35 21.86 -23.11
CA GLY A 4 -23.25 21.83 -21.96
C GLY A 4 -23.12 20.54 -21.15
N ASN A 5 -22.11 20.52 -20.27
CA ASN A 5 -21.99 19.72 -19.05
C ASN A 5 -23.18 18.83 -18.65
N GLN A 6 -22.97 17.52 -18.59
CA GLN A 6 -23.68 16.64 -17.63
C GLN A 6 -22.71 15.61 -17.04
N MET A 7 -21.85 16.12 -16.16
CA MET A 7 -21.22 15.35 -15.09
C MET A 7 -21.85 15.87 -13.79
N LEU A 8 -22.76 15.11 -13.18
CA LEU A 8 -22.97 14.97 -11.72
C LEU A 8 -24.35 14.39 -11.38
N ALA A 9 -24.28 13.39 -10.49
CA ALA A 9 -25.30 12.96 -9.53
C ALA A 9 -26.50 12.14 -10.03
N LEU A 10 -26.46 10.83 -9.76
CA LEU A 10 -27.62 10.09 -9.21
C LEU A 10 -27.09 8.85 -8.45
N CYS A 11 -26.85 9.00 -7.15
CA CYS A 11 -27.70 8.48 -6.06
C CYS A 11 -27.53 6.98 -5.80
N LEU A 12 -26.82 6.71 -4.69
CA LEU A 12 -26.96 5.52 -3.85
C LEU A 12 -28.44 5.10 -3.79
N THR A 13 -28.71 3.90 -4.31
CA THR A 13 -29.84 3.10 -3.84
C THR A 13 -29.29 1.70 -3.59
N LEU A 14 -29.13 1.35 -2.32
CA LEU A 14 -28.89 -0.02 -1.86
C LEU A 14 -30.08 -0.88 -2.28
N ALA A 15 -29.95 -1.60 -3.38
CA ALA A 15 -30.76 -2.76 -3.67
C ALA A 15 -29.97 -3.99 -3.24
N PHE A 16 -30.30 -4.54 -2.07
CA PHE A 16 -29.96 -5.91 -1.69
C PHE A 16 -30.60 -6.84 -2.72
N VAL A 17 -29.85 -7.24 -3.73
CA VAL A 17 -30.19 -8.41 -4.55
C VAL A 17 -29.71 -9.62 -3.79
N GLN A 18 -30.64 -10.41 -3.27
CA GLN A 18 -30.37 -11.70 -2.66
C GLN A 18 -29.72 -12.61 -3.69
N ALA A 19 -28.44 -12.91 -3.51
CA ALA A 19 -27.79 -14.00 -4.22
C ALA A 19 -28.46 -15.35 -3.82
N PRO A 20 -28.60 -16.31 -4.75
CA PRO A 20 -29.11 -17.62 -4.41
C PRO A 20 -28.20 -18.29 -3.38
N GLU A 21 -28.83 -18.75 -2.31
CA GLU A 21 -28.23 -19.41 -1.16
C GLU A 21 -27.54 -20.71 -1.58
N VAL A 22 -26.25 -20.64 -1.89
CA VAL A 22 -25.40 -21.83 -1.92
C VAL A 22 -25.17 -22.21 -0.46
N VAL A 23 -26.00 -23.11 0.06
CA VAL A 23 -25.83 -23.72 1.38
C VAL A 23 -24.56 -24.59 1.33
N ALA A 24 -23.41 -23.96 1.57
CA ALA A 24 -22.22 -24.67 1.99
C ALA A 24 -22.49 -25.21 3.41
N PRO A 25 -22.06 -26.45 3.74
CA PRO A 25 -22.22 -26.96 5.09
C PRO A 25 -21.56 -25.98 6.07
N ALA A 26 -22.31 -25.54 7.07
CA ALA A 26 -21.83 -24.68 8.15
C ALA A 26 -20.64 -25.37 8.83
N SER A 27 -19.44 -25.00 8.41
CA SER A 27 -18.22 -25.32 9.14
C SER A 27 -18.36 -24.61 10.47
N ARG A 28 -18.33 -25.39 11.56
CA ARG A 28 -18.32 -24.83 12.92
C ARG A 28 -17.27 -23.72 12.97
N PRO A 29 -17.56 -22.53 13.53
CA PRO A 29 -16.55 -21.51 13.72
C PRO A 29 -15.37 -22.16 14.44
N SER A 30 -14.20 -22.05 13.83
CA SER A 30 -12.94 -22.53 14.37
C SER A 30 -12.82 -22.14 15.84
N THR A 31 -12.50 -23.11 16.69
CA THR A 31 -12.31 -22.94 18.14
C THR A 31 -11.31 -21.82 18.48
N ALA A 32 -10.44 -21.43 17.55
CA ALA A 32 -9.44 -20.38 17.73
C ALA A 32 -10.03 -18.95 17.89
N ILE A 33 -11.24 -18.66 17.36
CA ILE A 33 -11.90 -17.36 17.57
C ILE A 33 -12.57 -17.29 18.95
N ALA A 34 -12.97 -18.44 19.50
CA ALA A 34 -13.59 -18.52 20.83
C ALA A 34 -12.60 -18.23 21.97
N GLU A 35 -11.29 -18.30 21.71
CA GLU A 35 -10.23 -18.14 22.72
C GLU A 35 -9.88 -16.69 23.07
N LEU A 36 -10.25 -15.69 22.25
CA LEU A 36 -9.96 -14.29 22.53
C LEU A 36 -11.15 -13.61 23.21
N ASP A 37 -11.09 -13.33 24.49
CA ASP A 37 -12.11 -12.56 25.21
C ASP A 37 -11.53 -11.39 25.99
N ALA A 38 -12.38 -10.66 26.72
CA ALA A 38 -11.98 -9.50 27.51
C ALA A 38 -10.94 -9.81 28.61
N THR A 39 -10.74 -11.09 28.96
CA THR A 39 -9.78 -11.56 29.96
C THR A 39 -8.45 -11.99 29.36
N ALA A 40 -8.35 -12.16 28.03
CA ALA A 40 -7.12 -12.57 27.35
C ALA A 40 -5.95 -11.62 27.68
N PRO A 41 -4.75 -12.09 27.99
CA PRO A 41 -3.64 -11.21 28.33
C PRO A 41 -3.27 -10.31 27.14
N THR A 42 -2.81 -9.08 27.41
CA THR A 42 -2.48 -8.09 26.38
C THR A 42 -1.51 -8.64 25.34
N VAL A 43 -0.49 -9.42 25.75
CA VAL A 43 0.44 -10.07 24.81
C VAL A 43 -0.28 -10.99 23.81
N ALA A 44 -1.27 -11.78 24.26
CA ALA A 44 -2.03 -12.65 23.37
C ALA A 44 -2.92 -11.87 22.40
N LEU A 45 -3.45 -10.72 22.81
CA LEU A 45 -4.17 -9.81 21.90
C LEU A 45 -3.23 -9.28 20.81
N ILE A 46 -2.00 -8.88 21.16
CA ILE A 46 -1.04 -8.36 20.20
C ILE A 46 -0.56 -9.47 19.25
N GLU A 47 -0.29 -10.67 19.76
CA GLU A 47 0.11 -11.82 18.93
C GLU A 47 -0.97 -12.25 17.94
N ALA A 48 -2.24 -12.06 18.29
CA ALA A 48 -3.39 -12.30 17.42
C ALA A 48 -3.53 -11.27 16.29
N LEU A 49 -2.81 -10.14 16.32
CA LEU A 49 -2.83 -9.18 15.24
C LEU A 49 -2.07 -9.72 14.02
N ALA A 50 -2.75 -9.77 12.87
CA ALA A 50 -2.11 -10.03 11.59
C ALA A 50 -0.97 -9.02 11.33
N ARG A 51 0.11 -9.48 10.69
CA ARG A 51 1.15 -8.57 10.19
C ARG A 51 0.58 -7.75 9.04
N ALA A 52 0.86 -6.46 9.03
CA ALA A 52 0.38 -5.54 8.00
C ALA A 52 0.92 -5.82 6.57
N SER A 53 1.76 -6.84 6.36
CA SER A 53 2.23 -7.28 5.04
C SER A 53 1.55 -8.53 4.50
N GLY A 54 0.69 -9.23 5.27
CA GLY A 54 0.04 -10.47 4.81
C GLY A 54 -1.38 -10.27 4.29
N VAL A 55 -1.85 -11.19 3.42
CA VAL A 55 -3.27 -11.32 3.11
C VAL A 55 -3.90 -12.25 4.16
N PRO A 56 -4.70 -11.73 5.09
CA PRO A 56 -5.31 -12.57 6.11
C PRO A 56 -6.41 -13.45 5.50
N THR A 57 -6.52 -14.69 5.98
CA THR A 57 -7.72 -15.51 5.74
C THR A 57 -8.94 -14.86 6.43
N PRO A 58 -10.19 -15.19 6.02
CA PRO A 58 -11.38 -14.66 6.70
C PRO A 58 -11.36 -14.88 8.22
N GLU A 59 -10.88 -16.04 8.67
CA GLU A 59 -10.72 -16.35 10.10
C GLU A 59 -9.67 -15.46 10.77
N GLN A 60 -8.53 -15.23 10.11
CA GLN A 60 -7.48 -14.33 10.61
C GLN A 60 -7.96 -12.88 10.67
N SER A 61 -8.76 -12.43 9.71
CA SER A 61 -9.38 -11.10 9.70
C SER A 61 -10.31 -10.92 10.89
N LEU A 62 -11.22 -11.87 11.14
CA LEU A 62 -12.12 -11.82 12.30
C LEU A 62 -11.35 -11.85 13.63
N ARG A 63 -10.33 -12.70 13.73
CA ARG A 63 -9.46 -12.77 14.91
C ARG A 63 -8.72 -11.45 15.14
N HIS A 64 -8.20 -10.85 14.07
CA HIS A 64 -7.51 -9.55 14.09
C HIS A 64 -8.46 -8.42 14.53
N GLU A 65 -9.64 -8.30 13.93
CA GLU A 65 -10.64 -7.29 14.30
C GLU A 65 -11.06 -7.40 15.77
N ARG A 66 -11.29 -8.63 16.25
CA ARG A 66 -11.63 -8.88 17.65
C ARG A 66 -10.50 -8.49 18.59
N ALA A 67 -9.26 -8.86 18.27
CA ALA A 67 -8.08 -8.49 19.05
C ALA A 67 -7.88 -6.96 19.09
N LEU A 68 -8.04 -6.27 17.95
CA LEU A 68 -7.98 -4.81 17.86
C LEU A 68 -9.04 -4.14 18.73
N GLY A 69 -10.30 -4.62 18.67
CA GLY A 69 -11.39 -4.07 19.48
C GLY A 69 -11.10 -4.17 20.98
N LEU A 70 -10.67 -5.35 21.45
CA LEU A 70 -10.33 -5.57 22.85
C LEU A 70 -9.12 -4.73 23.30
N LEU A 71 -8.09 -4.62 22.46
CA LEU A 71 -6.90 -3.84 22.75
C LEU A 71 -7.21 -2.34 22.79
N ARG A 72 -8.00 -1.84 21.84
CA ARG A 72 -8.50 -0.46 21.82
C ARG A 72 -9.23 -0.14 23.12
N ASP A 73 -10.17 -1.00 23.52
CA ASP A 73 -10.99 -0.77 24.73
C ASP A 73 -10.13 -0.74 26.01
N ARG A 74 -8.99 -1.43 26.04
CA ARG A 74 -8.02 -1.35 27.15
C ARG A 74 -7.25 -0.04 27.15
N ILE A 75 -6.71 0.35 26.00
CA ILE A 75 -5.95 1.61 25.84
C ILE A 75 -6.84 2.81 26.19
N LEU A 76 -8.08 2.85 25.69
CA LEU A 76 -9.02 3.95 25.97
C LEU A 76 -9.48 4.00 27.44
N ARG A 77 -9.40 2.87 28.17
CA ARG A 77 -9.62 2.82 29.62
C ARG A 77 -8.37 3.19 30.44
N GLY A 78 -7.26 3.53 29.78
CA GLY A 78 -6.01 3.92 30.41
C GLY A 78 -5.18 2.74 30.91
N GLU A 79 -5.38 1.53 30.39
CA GLU A 79 -4.50 0.40 30.70
C GLU A 79 -3.12 0.64 30.05
N PRO A 80 -2.03 0.65 30.83
CA PRO A 80 -0.71 0.95 30.30
C PRO A 80 -0.17 -0.22 29.47
N LEU A 81 0.46 0.09 28.35
CA LEU A 81 1.30 -0.84 27.60
C LEU A 81 2.77 -0.54 27.90
N THR A 82 3.58 -1.59 27.97
CA THR A 82 5.06 -1.46 27.99
C THR A 82 5.57 -0.91 26.66
N ASN A 83 6.81 -0.39 26.62
CA ASN A 83 7.43 0.13 25.40
C ASN A 83 7.41 -0.90 24.26
N ASP A 84 7.77 -2.15 24.56
CA ASP A 84 7.81 -3.25 23.58
C ASP A 84 6.41 -3.59 23.07
N GLN A 85 5.40 -3.56 23.94
CA GLN A 85 4.01 -3.78 23.54
C GLN A 85 3.50 -2.66 22.64
N TRP A 86 3.78 -1.40 22.96
CA TRP A 86 3.43 -0.27 22.10
C TRP A 86 4.07 -0.39 20.72
N LEU A 87 5.38 -0.62 20.66
CA LEU A 87 6.10 -0.79 19.40
C LEU A 87 5.52 -1.94 18.60
N HIS A 88 5.34 -3.12 19.23
CA HIS A 88 4.84 -4.31 18.54
C HIS A 88 3.44 -4.09 17.97
N VAL A 89 2.56 -3.41 18.70
CA VAL A 89 1.21 -3.08 18.23
C VAL A 89 1.28 -2.14 17.02
N LEU A 90 2.00 -1.03 17.12
CA LEU A 90 2.07 -0.04 16.04
C LEU A 90 2.68 -0.63 14.76
N GLU A 91 3.62 -1.54 14.87
CA GLU A 91 4.20 -2.28 13.74
C GLU A 91 3.21 -3.29 13.13
N ARG A 92 2.50 -4.06 13.98
CA ARG A 92 1.51 -5.05 13.53
C ARG A 92 0.34 -4.39 12.79
N THR A 93 -0.14 -3.25 13.28
CA THR A 93 -1.19 -2.47 12.62
C THR A 93 -0.67 -1.64 11.43
N GLY A 94 0.66 -1.56 11.26
CA GLY A 94 1.30 -0.79 10.21
C GLY A 94 1.25 0.73 10.43
N SER A 95 0.83 1.19 11.60
CA SER A 95 0.86 2.61 11.99
C SER A 95 2.29 3.12 12.13
N LEU A 96 3.24 2.24 12.41
CA LEU A 96 4.68 2.52 12.32
C LEU A 96 5.35 1.44 11.47
N ARG A 97 6.24 1.83 10.56
CA ARG A 97 7.17 0.89 9.90
C ARG A 97 8.53 1.53 9.74
N HIS A 98 9.56 0.72 9.95
CA HIS A 98 10.94 1.08 9.68
C HIS A 98 11.62 -0.09 8.96
N ARG A 99 12.81 0.16 8.39
CA ARG A 99 13.64 -0.86 7.77
C ARG A 99 14.93 -0.99 8.56
N ALA A 100 15.40 -2.22 8.73
CA ALA A 100 16.69 -2.50 9.37
C ALA A 100 17.89 -2.05 8.52
N LYS A 101 17.69 -1.76 7.24
CA LYS A 101 18.70 -1.24 6.32
C LYS A 101 18.19 0.03 5.64
N TRP A 102 19.08 0.98 5.38
CA TRP A 102 18.74 2.21 4.66
C TRP A 102 19.91 2.74 3.82
N PRO A 103 19.70 3.25 2.59
CA PRO A 103 20.81 3.73 1.78
C PRO A 103 21.31 5.07 2.33
N ALA A 104 22.61 5.17 2.60
CA ALA A 104 23.25 6.38 3.13
C ALA A 104 23.14 7.60 2.18
N THR A 105 22.80 7.36 0.91
CA THR A 105 22.60 8.40 -0.12
C THR A 105 21.23 9.09 -0.07
N THR A 106 20.31 8.63 0.79
CA THR A 106 18.98 9.22 0.94
C THR A 106 18.63 9.43 2.41
N PRO A 107 17.83 10.46 2.76
CA PRO A 107 17.44 10.68 4.15
C PRO A 107 16.74 9.46 4.76
N PHE A 108 17.23 8.99 5.91
CA PHE A 108 16.56 7.95 6.68
C PHE A 108 15.15 8.38 6.99
N SER A 109 14.21 7.51 6.63
CA SER A 109 12.79 7.77 6.79
C SER A 109 12.13 6.59 7.47
N ILE A 110 10.95 6.83 8.02
CA ILE A 110 10.04 5.79 8.47
C ILE A 110 8.67 6.01 7.84
N ARG A 111 7.84 4.97 7.83
CA ARG A 111 6.40 5.13 7.61
C ARG A 111 5.72 5.40 8.93
N LEU A 112 4.92 6.44 8.98
CA LEU A 112 4.15 6.81 10.14
C LEU A 112 2.71 7.12 9.69
N GLY A 113 1.80 6.19 9.97
CA GLY A 113 0.38 6.28 9.66
C GLY A 113 -0.47 6.52 10.91
N GLU A 114 -1.63 7.12 10.71
CA GLU A 114 -2.58 7.40 11.79
C GLU A 114 -3.10 6.08 12.40
N PRO A 115 -3.08 5.92 13.73
CA PRO A 115 -3.59 4.72 14.42
C PRO A 115 -5.13 4.75 14.51
N TYR A 116 -5.82 4.83 13.36
CA TYR A 116 -7.29 4.86 13.26
C TYR A 116 -8.01 3.69 13.95
N TRP A 117 -7.30 2.60 14.19
CA TRP A 117 -7.83 1.45 14.92
C TRP A 117 -8.04 1.74 16.42
N ILE A 118 -7.37 2.76 16.98
CA ILE A 118 -7.61 3.25 18.34
C ILE A 118 -8.73 4.27 18.33
N ASP A 119 -8.52 5.37 17.60
CA ASP A 119 -9.45 6.48 17.47
C ASP A 119 -9.21 7.16 16.10
N PRO A 120 -10.27 7.59 15.38
CA PRO A 120 -10.13 8.31 14.11
C PRO A 120 -9.26 9.57 14.17
N GLU A 121 -9.16 10.22 15.33
CA GLU A 121 -8.39 11.44 15.55
C GLU A 121 -7.00 11.17 16.14
N ALA A 122 -6.70 9.92 16.54
CA ALA A 122 -5.42 9.60 17.16
C ALA A 122 -4.23 9.83 16.21
N GLU A 123 -3.12 10.31 16.77
CA GLU A 123 -1.87 10.51 16.07
C GLU A 123 -0.67 9.95 16.86
N ILE A 124 0.41 9.67 16.13
CA ILE A 124 1.70 9.30 16.69
C ILE A 124 2.65 10.48 16.50
N ARG A 125 3.31 10.92 17.56
CA ARG A 125 4.37 11.94 17.53
C ARG A 125 5.71 11.32 17.95
N LEU A 126 6.74 11.58 17.18
CA LEU A 126 8.12 11.17 17.43
C LEU A 126 8.97 12.39 17.73
N LEU A 127 9.57 12.41 18.92
CA LEU A 127 10.53 13.42 19.33
C LEU A 127 11.93 12.81 19.42
N PRO A 128 12.91 13.36 18.70
CA PRO A 128 14.25 12.80 18.69
C PRO A 128 14.92 13.05 20.04
N LYS A 129 15.64 12.05 20.56
CA LYS A 129 16.52 12.23 21.74
C LYS A 129 17.83 12.94 21.40
N GLN A 130 18.13 13.09 20.11
CA GLN A 130 19.37 13.61 19.57
C GLN A 130 19.08 14.85 18.70
N PRO A 131 19.76 15.99 18.88
CA PRO A 131 19.41 17.24 18.19
C PRO A 131 19.56 17.25 16.66
N SER A 132 20.37 16.35 16.09
CA SER A 132 20.61 16.25 14.64
C SER A 132 19.47 15.56 13.87
N TRP A 133 18.48 15.03 14.58
CA TRP A 133 17.36 14.30 14.02
C TRP A 133 16.09 15.16 14.02
N ASN A 134 15.22 14.89 13.07
CA ASN A 134 13.94 15.56 12.92
C ASN A 134 12.88 14.85 13.76
N SER A 135 11.95 15.63 14.28
CA SER A 135 10.68 15.15 14.80
C SER A 135 9.73 14.76 13.67
N ALA A 136 8.79 13.86 13.94
CA ALA A 136 7.78 13.44 12.97
C ALA A 136 6.40 13.25 13.62
N HIS A 137 5.32 13.35 12.86
CA HIS A 137 3.97 13.02 13.33
C HIS A 137 3.13 12.36 12.22
N SER A 138 2.18 11.51 12.60
CA SER A 138 1.41 10.68 11.65
C SER A 138 0.37 11.45 10.85
N SER A 139 -0.05 12.62 11.32
CA SER A 139 -1.13 13.38 10.68
C SER A 139 -0.77 13.84 9.26
N VAL A 140 -1.73 13.69 8.36
CA VAL A 140 -1.62 14.13 6.96
C VAL A 140 -2.42 15.42 6.75
N PRO A 141 -1.91 16.41 6.01
CA PRO A 141 -2.70 17.59 5.66
C PRO A 141 -4.01 17.19 4.96
N GLN A 142 -5.15 17.64 5.48
CA GLN A 142 -6.51 17.33 4.96
C GLN A 142 -6.72 17.71 3.49
N SER A 143 -5.83 18.51 2.88
CA SER A 143 -5.94 18.98 1.50
C SER A 143 -5.61 17.93 0.42
N CYS A 144 -5.11 16.75 0.79
CA CYS A 144 -4.73 15.71 -0.18
C CYS A 144 -5.84 14.66 -0.31
N LEU A 145 -6.88 14.96 -1.09
CA LEU A 145 -7.87 13.97 -1.57
C LEU A 145 -7.19 13.02 -2.57
N GLY A 146 -6.41 12.09 -2.02
CA GLY A 146 -5.55 11.17 -2.75
C GLY A 146 -4.46 10.67 -1.81
N SER A 147 -4.84 9.83 -0.84
CA SER A 147 -3.93 9.31 0.19
C SER A 147 -2.83 8.45 -0.45
N SER A 148 -1.69 9.06 -0.73
CA SER A 148 -0.51 8.37 -1.20
C SER A 148 0.38 7.96 -0.02
N GLU A 149 1.03 6.80 -0.07
CA GLU A 149 1.90 6.32 1.02
C GLU A 149 3.14 7.20 1.22
N TRP A 150 3.47 8.04 0.23
CA TRP A 150 4.52 9.05 0.40
C TRP A 150 4.13 10.11 1.44
N LEU A 151 2.85 10.41 1.65
CA LEU A 151 2.40 11.36 2.69
C LEU A 151 2.71 10.87 4.11
N TYR A 152 2.83 9.55 4.28
CA TYR A 152 3.17 8.90 5.54
C TYR A 152 4.67 8.63 5.68
N THR A 153 5.49 8.94 4.67
CA THR A 153 6.94 8.81 4.75
C THR A 153 7.52 10.04 5.41
N LYS A 154 8.14 9.88 6.58
CA LYS A 154 8.67 10.99 7.38
C LYS A 154 10.20 10.92 7.40
N PRO A 155 10.90 11.89 6.79
CA PRO A 155 12.36 11.95 6.83
C PRO A 155 12.82 12.35 8.23
N LEU A 156 13.59 11.46 8.85
CA LEU A 156 14.09 11.61 10.21
C LEU A 156 15.48 12.23 10.24
N GLY A 157 16.34 11.99 9.26
CA GLY A 157 17.71 12.51 9.25
C GLY A 157 18.61 11.77 8.30
N GLU A 158 19.92 11.80 8.54
CA GLU A 158 20.92 11.09 7.75
C GLU A 158 21.47 9.88 8.52
N ILE A 159 21.69 8.77 7.82
CA ILE A 159 22.32 7.55 8.36
C ILE A 159 23.67 7.37 7.68
N ALA A 160 24.74 7.30 8.47
CA ALA A 160 26.07 6.96 7.97
C ALA A 160 26.16 5.47 7.55
N LEU A 161 27.19 5.05 6.84
CA LEU A 161 27.41 3.62 6.57
C LEU A 161 27.67 2.83 7.87
N GLY A 162 27.09 1.64 7.97
CA GLY A 162 27.20 0.74 9.12
C GLY A 162 26.06 0.87 10.14
N ALA A 163 26.12 0.03 11.18
CA ALA A 163 25.08 -0.09 12.20
C ALA A 163 25.00 1.14 13.11
N GLN A 164 23.78 1.65 13.28
CA GLN A 164 23.43 2.79 14.15
C GLN A 164 22.12 2.49 14.90
N SER A 165 21.96 3.11 16.06
CA SER A 165 20.70 3.07 16.82
C SER A 165 20.21 4.49 17.01
N VAL A 166 19.00 4.78 16.52
CA VAL A 166 18.38 6.11 16.59
C VAL A 166 17.25 6.08 17.61
N ALA A 167 17.34 6.93 18.62
CA ALA A 167 16.42 6.91 19.75
C ALA A 167 15.39 8.05 19.69
N TYR A 168 14.11 7.69 19.88
CA TYR A 168 12.98 8.61 19.91
C TYR A 168 12.13 8.40 21.16
N ARG A 169 11.56 9.49 21.66
CA ARG A 169 10.39 9.45 22.54
C ARG A 169 9.14 9.48 21.67
N VAL A 170 8.23 8.54 21.88
CA VAL A 170 6.99 8.40 21.12
C VAL A 170 5.81 8.74 22.01
N TYR A 171 4.89 9.52 21.46
CA TYR A 171 3.59 9.82 22.07
C TYR A 171 2.49 9.34 21.14
N VAL A 172 1.53 8.61 21.69
CA VAL A 172 0.24 8.33 21.03
C VAL A 172 -0.78 9.21 21.69
N VAL A 173 -1.38 10.13 20.93
CA VAL A 173 -2.27 11.16 21.47
C VAL A 173 -3.55 11.25 20.65
N ILE A 174 -4.66 11.59 21.30
CA ILE A 174 -5.87 12.13 20.68
C ILE A 174 -5.78 13.64 20.88
N PRO A 175 -5.52 14.44 19.83
CA PRO A 175 -5.45 15.88 19.96
C PRO A 175 -6.81 16.42 20.41
N PRO A 176 -6.87 17.47 21.26
CA PRO A 176 -8.13 18.13 21.54
C PRO A 176 -8.71 18.67 20.23
N ASN A 177 -10.05 18.67 20.13
CA ASN A 177 -10.88 18.98 18.95
C ASN A 177 -10.69 20.38 18.30
N GLU A 178 -9.60 21.08 18.58
CA GLU A 178 -9.19 22.30 17.93
C GLU A 178 -8.59 21.97 16.56
N ARG A 179 -9.41 22.17 15.52
CA ARG A 179 -9.08 22.17 14.08
C ARG A 179 -7.58 22.04 13.79
N ALA A 180 -7.21 20.89 13.22
CA ALA A 180 -5.92 20.52 12.68
C ALA A 180 -5.15 21.70 12.06
N HIS A 181 -4.40 22.41 12.90
CA HIS A 181 -3.28 23.20 12.46
C HIS A 181 -2.04 22.33 12.56
N GLU A 182 -1.06 22.60 11.70
CA GLU A 182 0.28 22.01 11.71
C GLU A 182 0.95 22.32 13.06
N VAL A 183 0.56 21.61 14.12
CA VAL A 183 1.21 21.69 15.41
C VAL A 183 2.54 20.96 15.22
N PRO A 184 3.69 21.64 15.38
CA PRO A 184 4.97 20.96 15.31
C PRO A 184 4.95 19.80 16.31
N ALA A 185 5.70 18.74 16.03
CA ALA A 185 5.92 17.68 17.01
C ALA A 185 6.71 18.29 18.19
N VAL A 186 5.99 18.91 19.11
CA VAL A 186 6.43 19.39 20.41
C VAL A 186 5.95 18.35 21.42
N GLU A 187 6.69 18.19 22.52
CA GLU A 187 6.21 17.48 23.69
C GLU A 187 4.77 17.92 23.96
N PRO A 188 3.80 16.99 24.01
CA PRO A 188 2.46 17.36 24.41
C PRO A 188 2.59 17.97 25.80
N ARG A 189 2.35 19.29 25.91
CA ARG A 189 2.24 19.92 27.22
C ARG A 189 1.21 19.08 27.96
N VAL A 190 1.58 18.60 29.15
CA VAL A 190 0.71 17.84 30.05
C VAL A 190 -0.46 18.75 30.47
N LEU A 191 -1.38 18.97 29.54
CA LEU A 191 -2.61 19.70 29.68
C LEU A 191 -3.66 18.60 29.52
N GLY A 192 -4.08 18.08 30.67
CA GLY A 192 -4.79 16.82 30.80
C GLY A 192 -5.90 16.61 29.76
N GLY A 193 -5.77 15.49 29.03
CA GLY A 193 -6.80 14.94 28.16
C GLY A 193 -6.31 14.72 26.74
N GLY A 194 -5.67 13.57 26.49
CA GLY A 194 -5.37 13.15 25.10
C GLY A 194 -4.27 12.12 24.96
N THR A 195 -3.26 12.08 25.83
CA THR A 195 -2.17 11.09 25.70
C THR A 195 -2.65 9.69 26.09
N LEU A 196 -2.64 8.79 25.12
CA LEU A 196 -2.96 7.38 25.28
C LEU A 196 -1.73 6.56 25.70
N GLY A 197 -0.53 6.99 25.28
CA GLY A 197 0.71 6.32 25.62
C GLY A 197 1.94 7.19 25.41
N GLU A 198 2.96 6.96 26.24
CA GLU A 198 4.29 7.54 26.13
C GLU A 198 5.32 6.42 26.31
N PHE A 199 6.27 6.30 25.39
CA PHE A 199 7.31 5.27 25.46
C PHE A 199 8.56 5.67 24.67
N ASP A 200 9.65 4.95 24.93
CA ASP A 200 10.89 5.11 24.18
C ASP A 200 11.04 4.01 23.12
N VAL A 201 11.51 4.41 21.94
CA VAL A 201 11.83 3.49 20.84
C VAL A 201 13.27 3.70 20.38
N HIS A 202 13.92 2.61 20.03
CA HIS A 202 15.21 2.58 19.35
C HIS A 202 15.02 1.95 17.97
N PHE A 203 15.40 2.67 16.93
CA PHE A 203 15.46 2.14 15.57
C PHE A 203 16.91 1.71 15.29
N ASP A 204 17.14 0.41 15.32
CA ASP A 204 18.41 -0.18 14.92
C ASP A 204 18.43 -0.30 13.39
N VAL A 205 19.30 0.48 12.75
CA VAL A 205 19.40 0.60 11.29
C VAL A 205 20.85 0.51 10.84
N GLU A 206 21.09 -0.28 9.80
CA GLU A 206 22.36 -0.37 9.08
C GLU A 206 22.31 0.56 7.85
N GLY A 207 23.20 1.55 7.82
CA GLY A 207 23.42 2.32 6.60
C GLY A 207 24.17 1.53 5.56
N VAL A 208 23.62 1.45 4.36
CA VAL A 208 24.15 0.68 3.23
C VAL A 208 24.45 1.59 2.04
N CYS A 209 25.21 1.09 1.07
CA CYS A 209 25.65 1.89 -0.07
C CYS A 209 24.54 2.07 -1.10
N ASP A 210 23.75 1.01 -1.33
CA ASP A 210 22.78 0.94 -2.42
C ASP A 210 21.37 0.56 -1.92
N VAL A 211 20.36 1.04 -2.63
CA VAL A 211 18.95 0.68 -2.41
C VAL A 211 18.70 -0.82 -2.60
N ASP A 212 19.52 -1.50 -3.41
CA ASP A 212 19.47 -2.94 -3.64
C ASP A 212 19.88 -3.76 -2.42
N GLU A 213 20.60 -3.17 -1.46
CA GLU A 213 20.85 -3.82 -0.18
C GLU A 213 19.66 -3.71 0.78
N VAL A 214 18.79 -2.71 0.56
CA VAL A 214 17.58 -2.45 1.36
C VAL A 214 16.39 -3.24 0.83
N VAL A 215 16.21 -3.26 -0.49
CA VAL A 215 15.13 -3.96 -1.18
C VAL A 215 15.75 -4.72 -2.37
N PRO A 216 16.24 -5.96 -2.15
CA PRO A 216 17.00 -6.70 -3.15
C PRO A 216 16.26 -6.87 -4.48
N PRO A 217 16.96 -6.67 -5.62
CA PRO A 217 16.39 -6.89 -6.93
C PRO A 217 16.11 -8.38 -7.17
N VAL A 218 14.98 -8.66 -7.79
CA VAL A 218 14.63 -9.99 -8.27
C VAL A 218 14.13 -9.91 -9.71
N ALA A 219 14.61 -10.84 -10.54
CA ALA A 219 14.15 -11.01 -11.91
C ALA A 219 14.27 -12.50 -12.25
N SER A 220 13.16 -13.12 -12.62
CA SER A 220 13.16 -14.51 -13.09
C SER A 220 12.07 -14.71 -14.15
N PRO A 221 12.20 -15.72 -15.02
CA PRO A 221 11.15 -16.06 -16.00
C PRO A 221 9.81 -16.36 -15.33
N GLU A 222 9.81 -16.95 -14.14
CA GLU A 222 8.60 -17.27 -13.37
C GLU A 222 7.88 -15.99 -12.92
N ILE A 223 8.62 -15.00 -12.40
CA ILE A 223 8.05 -13.71 -12.03
C ILE A 223 7.53 -12.96 -13.26
N ALA A 224 8.25 -13.00 -14.38
CA ALA A 224 7.79 -12.38 -15.62
C ALA A 224 6.50 -13.02 -16.16
N THR A 225 6.40 -14.36 -16.07
CA THR A 225 5.20 -15.10 -16.44
C THR A 225 4.02 -14.75 -15.52
N ALA A 226 4.24 -14.76 -14.21
CA ALA A 226 3.26 -14.36 -13.20
C ALA A 226 2.75 -12.93 -13.41
N LEU A 227 3.67 -11.99 -13.69
CA LEU A 227 3.32 -10.61 -14.02
C LEU A 227 2.45 -10.55 -15.27
N ARG A 228 2.84 -11.23 -16.35
CA ARG A 228 2.08 -11.29 -17.61
C ARG A 228 0.67 -11.83 -17.41
N GLU A 229 0.51 -12.88 -16.61
CA GLU A 229 -0.80 -13.49 -16.30
C GLU A 229 -1.70 -12.61 -15.42
N ALA A 230 -1.07 -11.76 -14.58
CA ALA A 230 -1.77 -10.81 -13.75
C ALA A 230 -2.24 -9.56 -14.51
N LEU A 231 -1.81 -9.35 -15.75
CA LEU A 231 -2.24 -8.21 -16.54
C LEU A 231 -3.69 -8.36 -17.01
N VAL A 232 -4.42 -7.25 -16.91
CA VAL A 232 -5.77 -7.05 -17.42
C VAL A 232 -5.69 -5.85 -18.36
N VAL A 233 -6.27 -5.99 -19.54
CA VAL A 233 -6.25 -4.95 -20.57
C VAL A 233 -7.68 -4.57 -20.91
N PHE A 234 -7.98 -3.28 -20.90
CA PHE A 234 -9.22 -2.72 -21.43
C PHE A 234 -8.88 -1.84 -22.62
N ALA A 235 -9.74 -1.88 -23.63
CA ALA A 235 -9.57 -1.03 -24.80
C ALA A 235 -10.91 -0.40 -25.18
N ASP A 236 -10.94 0.93 -25.19
CA ASP A 236 -12.08 1.71 -25.67
C ASP A 236 -11.76 2.26 -27.06
N VAL A 237 -12.34 1.62 -28.08
CA VAL A 237 -12.20 2.01 -29.48
C VAL A 237 -13.20 3.08 -29.92
N SER A 238 -14.11 3.50 -29.03
CA SER A 238 -15.03 4.62 -29.31
C SER A 238 -14.32 5.98 -29.24
N THR A 239 -13.15 6.02 -28.59
CA THR A 239 -12.24 7.16 -28.58
C THR A 239 -11.31 7.15 -29.80
N VAL A 240 -10.94 8.35 -30.27
CA VAL A 240 -9.98 8.52 -31.38
C VAL A 240 -8.91 9.51 -30.94
N PRO A 241 -7.66 9.06 -30.68
CA PRO A 241 -7.16 7.68 -30.72
C PRO A 241 -7.81 6.74 -29.68
N ALA A 242 -7.70 5.43 -29.90
CA ALA A 242 -8.26 4.41 -29.01
C ALA A 242 -7.51 4.41 -27.68
N ARG A 243 -8.25 4.38 -26.58
CA ARG A 243 -7.72 4.31 -25.23
C ARG A 243 -7.45 2.86 -24.84
N VAL A 244 -6.25 2.58 -24.35
CA VAL A 244 -5.82 1.26 -23.88
C VAL A 244 -5.34 1.41 -22.45
N ASP A 245 -6.11 0.85 -21.51
CA ASP A 245 -5.77 0.79 -20.10
C ASP A 245 -5.17 -0.60 -19.81
N VAL A 246 -3.96 -0.64 -19.27
CA VAL A 246 -3.35 -1.88 -18.76
C VAL A 246 -3.27 -1.79 -17.25
N MET A 247 -3.77 -2.82 -16.58
CA MET A 247 -3.88 -2.90 -15.12
C MET A 247 -3.30 -4.22 -14.60
N LEU A 248 -2.92 -4.25 -13.32
CA LEU A 248 -2.58 -5.47 -12.59
C LEU A 248 -3.78 -5.94 -11.77
N ASP A 249 -4.23 -7.17 -11.97
CA ASP A 249 -5.20 -7.86 -11.12
C ASP A 249 -4.49 -8.40 -9.87
N LEU A 250 -4.76 -7.75 -8.73
CA LEU A 250 -4.10 -8.07 -7.46
C LEU A 250 -4.49 -9.46 -6.93
N GLY A 251 -5.68 -9.95 -7.29
CA GLY A 251 -6.10 -11.31 -6.94
C GLY A 251 -5.32 -12.38 -7.72
N ARG A 252 -4.83 -12.06 -8.92
CA ARG A 252 -3.95 -12.94 -9.71
C ARG A 252 -2.50 -12.85 -9.25
N THR A 253 -2.01 -11.66 -8.94
CA THR A 253 -0.63 -11.50 -8.42
C THR A 253 -0.41 -12.28 -7.13
N GLN A 254 -1.40 -12.27 -6.22
CA GLN A 254 -1.35 -13.04 -4.98
C GLN A 254 -1.30 -14.55 -5.24
N ARG A 255 -2.13 -15.07 -6.15
CA ARG A 255 -2.14 -16.49 -6.54
C ARG A 255 -0.86 -16.92 -7.23
N ALA A 256 -0.19 -16.00 -7.93
CA ALA A 256 1.05 -16.24 -8.64
C ALA A 256 2.31 -16.09 -7.76
N GLY A 257 2.15 -15.88 -6.44
CA GLY A 257 3.28 -15.82 -5.51
C GLY A 257 4.12 -14.54 -5.59
N LEU A 258 3.55 -13.43 -6.07
CA LEU A 258 4.23 -12.13 -6.16
C LEU A 258 4.23 -11.34 -4.83
N HIS A 259 3.99 -12.02 -3.71
CA HIS A 259 3.92 -11.44 -2.37
C HIS A 259 5.25 -10.81 -1.94
N GLY A 260 5.18 -9.62 -1.31
CA GLY A 260 6.37 -8.91 -0.83
C GLY A 260 7.26 -8.34 -1.94
N ILE A 261 6.82 -8.42 -3.21
CA ILE A 261 7.54 -7.81 -4.34
C ILE A 261 6.92 -6.43 -4.61
N GLY A 262 7.72 -5.38 -4.43
CA GLY A 262 7.41 -4.03 -4.88
C GLY A 262 7.91 -3.80 -6.31
N SER A 263 7.18 -2.98 -7.09
CA SER A 263 7.60 -2.63 -8.44
C SER A 263 7.46 -1.15 -8.71
N SER A 264 8.56 -0.54 -9.13
CA SER A 264 8.55 0.75 -9.79
C SER A 264 8.75 0.53 -11.28
N PHE A 265 7.68 0.70 -12.04
CA PHE A 265 7.63 0.48 -13.47
C PHE A 265 8.04 1.74 -14.22
N GLU A 266 8.97 1.58 -15.16
CA GLU A 266 9.01 2.41 -16.34
C GLU A 266 8.34 1.66 -17.49
N THR A 267 7.32 2.28 -18.07
CA THR A 267 6.49 1.72 -19.12
C THR A 267 6.72 2.50 -20.40
N ARG A 268 6.94 1.84 -21.53
CA ARG A 268 7.14 2.49 -22.83
C ARG A 268 6.25 1.88 -23.89
N ILE A 269 5.66 2.71 -24.72
CA ILE A 269 5.04 2.28 -25.97
C ILE A 269 6.06 2.43 -27.08
N VAL A 270 6.33 1.36 -27.81
CA VAL A 270 7.36 1.30 -28.84
C VAL A 270 6.73 0.92 -30.17
N ASP A 271 7.11 1.62 -31.23
CA ASP A 271 6.68 1.40 -32.61
C ASP A 271 7.92 1.23 -33.49
N ASN A 272 8.14 0.02 -33.98
CA ASN A 272 9.28 -0.36 -34.82
C ASN A 272 10.62 0.06 -34.20
N GLY A 273 10.77 -0.20 -32.90
CA GLY A 273 11.95 0.16 -32.11
C GLY A 273 12.05 1.63 -31.70
N LYS A 274 11.08 2.48 -32.07
CA LYS A 274 11.02 3.88 -31.64
C LYS A 274 10.06 4.06 -30.49
N VAL A 275 10.55 4.60 -29.37
CA VAL A 275 9.71 4.97 -28.23
C VAL A 275 8.76 6.10 -28.65
N ARG A 276 7.46 5.84 -28.54
CA ARG A 276 6.38 6.80 -28.81
C ARG A 276 5.97 7.55 -27.55
N ASP A 277 5.96 6.85 -26.42
CA ASP A 277 5.53 7.40 -25.15
C ASP A 277 6.23 6.69 -23.98
N THR A 278 6.34 7.35 -22.83
CA THR A 278 6.98 6.82 -21.63
C THR A 278 6.23 7.26 -20.38
N TRP A 279 5.84 6.29 -19.57
CA TRP A 279 5.14 6.46 -18.31
C TRP A 279 5.97 5.87 -17.17
N ARG A 280 5.85 6.46 -15.98
CA ARG A 280 6.48 5.95 -14.77
C ARG A 280 5.44 5.81 -13.68
N LYS A 281 5.35 4.62 -13.10
CA LYS A 281 4.40 4.32 -12.03
C LYS A 281 5.00 3.35 -11.04
N TYR A 282 4.74 3.58 -9.75
CA TYR A 282 5.15 2.71 -8.67
C TYR A 282 3.94 2.07 -8.03
N THR A 283 4.03 0.78 -7.72
CA THR A 283 2.96 0.01 -7.06
C THR A 283 3.54 -1.17 -6.29
N MET A 284 2.84 -1.59 -5.25
CA MET A 284 3.00 -2.94 -4.70
C MET A 284 2.35 -3.95 -5.65
N LEU A 285 3.01 -5.08 -5.90
CA LEU A 285 2.42 -6.13 -6.72
C LEU A 285 1.38 -6.95 -5.94
N ASP A 286 1.45 -6.98 -4.62
CA ASP A 286 0.56 -7.77 -3.77
C ASP A 286 -0.70 -7.03 -3.31
N GLY A 287 -0.88 -5.77 -3.71
CA GLY A 287 -2.06 -4.98 -3.42
C GLY A 287 -2.14 -4.42 -2.00
N THR A 288 -1.07 -4.56 -1.21
CA THR A 288 -1.01 -4.01 0.16
C THR A 288 -0.92 -2.49 0.18
N SER A 289 -0.51 -1.88 -0.93
CA SER A 289 -0.63 -0.44 -1.13
C SER A 289 -2.09 -0.09 -1.41
N ARG A 290 -2.73 0.63 -0.49
CA ARG A 290 -4.09 1.17 -0.69
C ARG A 290 -4.15 2.25 -1.78
N GLN A 291 -3.02 2.62 -2.37
CA GLN A 291 -2.95 3.66 -3.40
C GLN A 291 -3.46 3.14 -4.73
N ASN A 292 -4.36 3.89 -5.36
CA ASN A 292 -4.78 3.69 -6.76
C ASN A 292 -5.34 2.29 -7.06
N VAL A 293 -5.90 1.60 -6.06
CA VAL A 293 -6.65 0.36 -6.29
C VAL A 293 -8.03 0.74 -6.81
N GLY A 294 -8.27 0.46 -8.09
CA GLY A 294 -9.61 0.45 -8.67
C GLY A 294 -10.31 -0.88 -8.38
N LEU A 295 -11.63 -0.89 -8.54
CA LEU A 295 -12.40 -2.12 -8.58
C LEU A 295 -12.92 -2.29 -10.00
N LEU A 296 -12.77 -3.50 -10.55
CA LEU A 296 -13.50 -3.89 -11.75
C LEU A 296 -14.99 -4.04 -11.43
N GLU A 297 -15.82 -4.13 -12.47
CA GLU A 297 -17.28 -4.31 -12.31
C GLU A 297 -17.63 -5.58 -11.52
N ASP A 298 -16.80 -6.62 -11.63
CA ASP A 298 -16.92 -7.88 -10.88
C ASP A 298 -16.35 -7.80 -9.44
N GLY A 299 -15.94 -6.62 -8.98
CA GLY A 299 -15.40 -6.38 -7.65
C GLY A 299 -13.92 -6.77 -7.47
N ARG A 300 -13.22 -7.23 -8.51
CA ARG A 300 -11.79 -7.53 -8.41
C ARG A 300 -10.95 -6.26 -8.22
N PRO A 301 -10.01 -6.24 -7.25
CA PRO A 301 -9.10 -5.12 -7.07
C PRO A 301 -8.02 -5.09 -8.14
N VAL A 302 -7.84 -3.94 -8.79
CA VAL A 302 -6.86 -3.71 -9.84
C VAL A 302 -6.03 -2.47 -9.60
N VAL A 303 -4.79 -2.46 -10.06
CA VAL A 303 -3.95 -1.25 -10.07
C VAL A 303 -3.65 -0.87 -11.52
N PRO A 304 -4.00 0.35 -11.97
CA PRO A 304 -3.64 0.78 -13.31
C PRO A 304 -2.12 0.82 -13.45
N LEU A 305 -1.55 0.36 -14.56
CA LEU A 305 -0.12 0.51 -14.87
C LEU A 305 0.10 1.63 -15.88
N ILE A 306 -0.72 1.66 -16.92
CA ILE A 306 -0.68 2.67 -17.97
C ILE A 306 -2.10 2.91 -18.48
N ASP A 307 -2.38 4.17 -18.78
CA ASP A 307 -3.51 4.63 -19.59
C ASP A 307 -2.88 5.33 -20.80
N THR A 308 -3.02 4.73 -21.98
CA THR A 308 -2.36 5.24 -23.18
C THR A 308 -3.31 5.30 -24.37
N LEU A 309 -2.87 6.05 -25.36
CA LEU A 309 -3.59 6.29 -26.60
C LEU A 309 -2.85 5.60 -27.75
N VAL A 310 -3.50 4.60 -28.34
CA VAL A 310 -3.00 3.90 -29.53
C VAL A 310 -3.85 4.34 -30.72
N PRO A 311 -3.26 4.66 -31.89
CA PRO A 311 -4.05 4.98 -33.07
C PRO A 311 -5.09 3.87 -33.34
N THR A 312 -6.37 4.24 -33.50
CA THR A 312 -7.46 3.27 -33.63
C THR A 312 -7.24 2.30 -34.79
N ALA A 313 -6.68 2.79 -35.90
CA ALA A 313 -6.29 1.96 -37.06
C ALA A 313 -5.20 0.93 -36.73
N VAL A 314 -4.28 1.26 -35.81
CA VAL A 314 -3.26 0.32 -35.31
C VAL A 314 -3.91 -0.72 -34.42
N TRP A 315 -4.77 -0.33 -33.48
CA TRP A 315 -5.42 -1.28 -32.56
C TRP A 315 -6.31 -2.30 -33.29
N THR A 316 -7.05 -1.86 -34.30
CA THR A 316 -8.06 -2.67 -35.00
C THR A 316 -7.50 -3.57 -36.10
N SER A 317 -6.30 -3.30 -36.63
CA SER A 317 -5.70 -4.09 -37.72
C SER A 317 -4.52 -4.94 -37.24
N ALA A 318 -4.62 -6.26 -37.41
CA ALA A 318 -3.55 -7.20 -37.03
C ALA A 318 -2.21 -6.89 -37.71
N ASP A 319 -2.23 -6.48 -38.97
CA ASP A 319 -1.01 -6.09 -39.68
C ASP A 319 -0.44 -4.77 -39.16
N ALA A 320 -1.29 -3.81 -38.81
CA ALA A 320 -0.84 -2.52 -38.28
C ALA A 320 -0.29 -2.64 -36.85
N ARG A 321 -0.72 -3.64 -36.07
CA ARG A 321 -0.14 -3.98 -34.76
C ARG A 321 1.28 -4.50 -34.86
N LYS A 322 1.72 -5.01 -36.03
CA LYS A 322 3.08 -5.53 -36.20
C LYS A 322 4.10 -4.40 -35.96
N GLY A 323 5.08 -4.68 -35.11
CA GLY A 323 6.10 -3.71 -34.72
C GLY A 323 5.72 -2.82 -33.54
N TRP A 324 4.49 -2.90 -33.03
CA TRP A 324 4.09 -2.21 -31.80
C TRP A 324 4.24 -3.10 -30.58
N SER A 325 4.79 -2.55 -29.50
CA SER A 325 4.92 -3.23 -28.22
C SER A 325 4.79 -2.28 -27.03
N LEU A 326 4.38 -2.85 -25.91
CA LEU A 326 4.48 -2.28 -24.58
C LEU A 326 5.67 -2.91 -23.88
N GLU A 327 6.63 -2.08 -23.46
CA GLU A 327 7.77 -2.49 -22.65
C GLU A 327 7.54 -2.06 -21.21
N LEU A 328 7.64 -2.99 -20.28
CA LEU A 328 7.58 -2.75 -18.84
C LEU A 328 8.96 -3.08 -18.25
N ARG A 329 9.55 -2.14 -17.53
CA ARG A 329 10.86 -2.31 -16.89
C ARG A 329 10.79 -1.99 -15.41
N GLY A 330 11.29 -2.90 -14.58
CA GLY A 330 11.47 -2.67 -13.15
C GLY A 330 12.64 -1.71 -12.88
N THR A 331 12.42 -0.74 -12.01
CA THR A 331 13.41 0.26 -11.60
C THR A 331 13.56 0.30 -10.08
N SER A 332 14.64 0.92 -9.60
CA SER A 332 14.85 1.18 -8.17
C SER A 332 14.21 2.49 -7.69
N LYS A 333 13.64 3.29 -8.60
CA LYS A 333 13.12 4.61 -8.28
C LYS A 333 11.93 4.50 -7.32
N ASP A 334 11.92 5.28 -6.25
CA ASP A 334 10.83 5.39 -5.27
C ASP A 334 10.46 4.08 -4.55
N VAL A 335 11.24 3.00 -4.71
CA VAL A 335 10.96 1.68 -4.12
C VAL A 335 11.03 1.68 -2.59
N LEU A 336 11.77 2.63 -2.00
CA LEU A 336 11.84 2.80 -0.54
C LEU A 336 10.50 3.21 0.07
N SER A 337 9.64 3.88 -0.71
CA SER A 337 8.28 4.25 -0.28
C SER A 337 7.31 3.06 -0.26
N LEU A 338 7.68 1.95 -0.89
CA LEU A 338 6.92 0.70 -0.89
C LEU A 338 7.24 -0.09 0.38
N TRP A 339 6.75 0.38 1.53
CA TRP A 339 7.12 -0.12 2.88
C TRP A 339 6.77 -1.59 3.18
N THR A 340 5.97 -2.24 2.33
CA THR A 340 5.68 -3.68 2.38
C THR A 340 6.60 -4.51 1.48
N ALA A 341 7.39 -3.89 0.60
CA ALA A 341 8.28 -4.59 -0.31
C ALA A 341 9.52 -5.14 0.44
N GLU A 342 9.71 -6.44 0.35
CA GLU A 342 10.90 -7.18 0.78
C GLU A 342 11.91 -7.30 -0.36
N ARG A 343 11.42 -7.39 -1.60
CA ARG A 343 12.22 -7.44 -2.83
C ARG A 343 11.62 -6.49 -3.85
N ARG A 344 12.43 -6.08 -4.84
CA ARG A 344 11.97 -5.25 -5.94
C ARG A 344 12.07 -5.98 -7.26
N TRP A 345 11.04 -5.91 -8.08
CA TRP A 345 11.17 -6.42 -9.44
C TRP A 345 12.13 -5.53 -10.24
N SER A 346 13.08 -6.17 -10.92
CA SER A 346 14.13 -5.50 -11.72
C SER A 346 14.19 -5.99 -13.16
N GLY A 347 13.25 -6.87 -13.53
CA GLY A 347 13.20 -7.47 -14.85
C GLY A 347 12.59 -6.55 -15.92
N GLU A 348 12.48 -7.10 -17.12
CA GLU A 348 11.82 -6.48 -18.26
C GLU A 348 10.75 -7.44 -18.80
N LEU A 349 9.63 -6.87 -19.22
CA LEU A 349 8.52 -7.59 -19.84
C LEU A 349 8.11 -6.83 -21.10
N VAL A 350 8.24 -7.49 -22.25
CA VAL A 350 7.80 -6.96 -23.55
C VAL A 350 6.53 -7.68 -23.96
N LEU A 351 5.49 -6.91 -24.25
CA LEU A 351 4.18 -7.40 -24.70
C LEU A 351 3.92 -6.81 -26.07
N THR A 352 3.71 -7.67 -27.06
CA THR A 352 3.32 -7.18 -28.39
C THR A 352 1.92 -6.58 -28.32
N LEU A 353 1.61 -5.65 -29.21
CA LEU A 353 0.26 -5.09 -29.25
C LEU A 353 -0.79 -6.15 -29.63
N ASP A 354 -0.39 -7.20 -30.35
CA ASP A 354 -1.27 -8.34 -30.61
C ASP A 354 -1.58 -9.14 -29.34
N GLU A 355 -0.59 -9.37 -28.49
CA GLU A 355 -0.78 -10.00 -27.18
C GLU A 355 -1.70 -9.16 -26.27
N LEU A 356 -1.51 -7.84 -26.23
CA LEU A 356 -2.41 -6.93 -25.51
C LEU A 356 -3.83 -6.96 -26.05
N HIS A 357 -3.99 -7.03 -27.37
CA HIS A 357 -5.30 -7.15 -28.01
C HIS A 357 -6.00 -8.46 -27.63
N GLN A 358 -5.28 -9.58 -27.60
CA GLN A 358 -5.79 -10.88 -27.15
C GLN A 358 -6.16 -10.87 -25.65
N LEU A 359 -5.42 -10.14 -24.82
CA LEU A 359 -5.78 -9.93 -23.40
C LEU A 359 -7.09 -9.13 -23.29
N ALA A 360 -7.23 -8.06 -24.07
CA ALA A 360 -8.44 -7.24 -24.06
C ALA A 360 -9.68 -8.03 -24.51
N GLN A 361 -9.57 -8.84 -25.57
CA GLN A 361 -10.65 -9.71 -26.02
C GLN A 361 -11.06 -10.74 -24.97
N ARG A 362 -10.09 -11.30 -24.23
CA ARG A 362 -10.35 -12.25 -23.14
C ARG A 362 -11.10 -11.62 -21.98
N GLU A 363 -10.82 -10.37 -21.64
CA GLU A 363 -11.53 -9.68 -20.57
C GLU A 363 -12.92 -9.20 -21.03
N ALA A 364 -13.08 -8.77 -22.29
CA ALA A 364 -14.39 -8.40 -22.84
C ALA A 364 -15.36 -9.60 -23.01
N ALA A 365 -14.85 -10.84 -22.99
CA ALA A 365 -15.64 -12.06 -23.10
C ALA A 365 -16.14 -12.60 -21.75
N LYS A 366 -15.73 -12.00 -20.63
CA LYS A 366 -16.19 -12.31 -19.29
C LYS A 366 -17.37 -11.42 -18.93
#